data_AF-A0A968MYJ9-F1
#
_entry.id   AF-A0A968MYJ9-F1
#
_cell.length_a   1.000
_cell.length_b   1.000
_cell.length_c   1.000
_cell.angle_alpha   90.00
_cell.angle_beta   90.00
_cell.angle_gamma   90.00
#
_symmetry.space_group_name_H-M   'P 1'
#
loop_
_entity.id
_entity.type
_entity.pdbx_description
1 polymer ?
#
loop_
_entity_poly.entity_id
_entity_poly.type
_entity_poly.pdbx_seq_one_letter_code
_entity_poly.pdbx_strand_id
1 'polypeptide(L)'
;MRSEDGTFDQQGFQNEYLVEEDNWIAAAEYADSLGTDIINTSLGYSTFNNPDQNHTYQDMNGISARISKAAEMASDKGMIVVVSAGNEGSSNWRYISAPADAHNILAVGAVNSNRFRAGFSSTGPSFDNRVKPDVMAIGQGTYLQTTNSQIV
;
A
#
# COMPACT_ATOMS: atom_id res chain seq x y z
N MET A 1 16.34 6.07 -6.75
CA MET A 1 17.22 6.25 -7.92
C MET A 1 18.65 6.34 -7.41
N ARG A 2 19.60 5.66 -8.06
CA ARG A 2 21.02 5.87 -7.77
C ARG A 2 21.37 7.27 -8.27
N SER A 3 21.85 8.15 -7.41
CA SER A 3 22.43 9.42 -7.87
C SER A 3 23.62 9.12 -8.77
N GLU A 4 24.02 10.09 -9.61
CA GLU A 4 25.13 9.96 -10.56
C GLU A 4 26.47 9.57 -9.88
N ASP A 5 26.56 9.69 -8.55
CA ASP A 5 27.70 9.28 -7.72
C ASP A 5 27.60 7.85 -7.15
N GLY A 6 26.54 7.10 -7.50
CA GLY A 6 26.37 5.72 -7.08
C GLY A 6 25.78 5.54 -5.67
N THR A 7 25.38 6.61 -4.98
CA THR A 7 24.70 6.55 -3.67
C THR A 7 23.18 6.42 -3.83
N PHE A 8 22.52 5.83 -2.82
CA PHE A 8 21.06 5.83 -2.76
C PHE A 8 20.62 7.19 -2.26
N ASP A 9 19.85 7.91 -3.07
CA ASP A 9 19.26 9.18 -2.65
C ASP A 9 18.28 8.93 -1.49
N GLN A 10 18.71 9.26 -0.27
CA GLN A 10 17.90 9.21 0.95
C GLN A 10 17.09 10.51 1.15
N GLN A 11 17.00 11.38 0.14
CA GLN A 11 16.27 12.64 0.25
C GLN A 11 14.75 12.44 0.18
N GLY A 12 14.17 12.19 1.35
CA GLY A 12 12.95 12.89 1.76
C GLY A 12 11.74 12.01 2.06
N PHE A 13 11.52 11.73 3.34
CA PHE A 13 10.22 11.35 3.93
C PHE A 13 9.10 12.42 3.75
N GLN A 14 9.24 13.33 2.79
CA GLN A 14 8.36 14.47 2.52
C GLN A 14 8.05 14.63 1.02
N ASN A 15 8.67 13.80 0.16
CA ASN A 15 8.45 13.85 -1.27
C ASN A 15 8.10 12.46 -1.79
N GLU A 16 6.84 12.27 -2.14
CA GLU A 16 6.35 11.09 -2.84
C GLU A 16 6.41 11.32 -4.36
N TYR A 17 6.96 10.34 -5.09
CA TYR A 17 7.06 10.38 -6.54
C TYR A 17 6.70 9.01 -7.11
N LEU A 18 6.20 8.97 -8.36
CA LEU A 18 5.81 7.72 -9.01
C LEU A 18 6.91 6.64 -9.02
N VAL A 19 8.19 7.03 -8.97
CA VAL A 19 9.34 6.13 -8.87
C VAL A 19 9.33 5.24 -7.62
N GLU A 20 8.61 5.62 -6.56
CA GLU A 20 8.48 4.79 -5.38
C GLU A 20 7.66 3.52 -5.63
N GLU A 21 6.72 3.57 -6.58
CA GLU A 21 6.09 2.36 -7.09
C GLU A 21 7.15 1.43 -7.71
N ASP A 22 8.02 1.97 -8.57
CA ASP A 22 9.08 1.19 -9.20
C ASP A 22 10.07 0.61 -8.15
N ASN A 23 10.34 1.33 -7.06
CA ASN A 23 11.13 0.82 -5.94
C ASN A 23 10.42 -0.35 -5.24
N TRP A 24 9.10 -0.28 -5.03
CA TRP A 24 8.33 -1.39 -4.48
C TRP A 24 8.34 -2.60 -5.41
N ILE A 25 8.22 -2.37 -6.73
CA ILE A 25 8.30 -3.44 -7.75
C ILE A 25 9.65 -4.16 -7.66
N ALA A 26 10.75 -3.41 -7.64
CA ALA A 26 12.09 -3.99 -7.51
C ALA A 26 12.26 -4.77 -6.19
N ALA A 27 11.66 -4.31 -5.10
CA ALA A 27 11.66 -5.02 -3.83
C ALA A 27 10.83 -6.32 -3.88
N ALA A 28 9.67 -6.31 -4.55
CA ALA A 28 8.85 -7.50 -4.75
C ALA A 28 9.55 -8.55 -5.63
N GLU A 29 10.23 -8.12 -6.70
CA GLU A 29 11.07 -8.99 -7.54
C GLU A 29 12.23 -9.61 -6.73
N TYR A 30 12.85 -8.81 -5.86
CA TYR A 30 13.90 -9.32 -4.97
C TYR A 30 13.33 -10.32 -3.96
N ALA A 31 12.16 -10.06 -3.37
CA ALA A 31 11.50 -10.98 -2.45
C ALA A 31 11.17 -12.33 -3.12
N ASP A 32 10.68 -12.31 -4.36
CA ASP A 32 10.45 -13.49 -5.19
C ASP A 32 11.75 -14.28 -5.43
N SER A 33 12.86 -13.58 -5.75
CA SER A 33 14.16 -14.23 -5.96
C SER A 33 14.70 -14.95 -4.72
N LEU A 34 14.24 -14.56 -3.53
CA LEU A 34 14.58 -15.19 -2.25
C LEU A 34 13.62 -16.33 -1.86
N GLY A 35 12.56 -16.57 -2.63
CA GLY A 35 11.53 -17.57 -2.33
C GLY A 35 10.63 -17.15 -1.17
N THR A 36 10.31 -15.86 -1.05
CA THR A 36 9.44 -15.34 0.01
C THR A 36 8.01 -15.82 -0.19
N ASP A 37 7.34 -16.26 0.88
CA ASP A 37 5.93 -16.69 0.81
C ASP A 37 4.93 -15.54 1.01
N ILE A 38 5.30 -14.52 1.80
CA ILE A 38 4.40 -13.44 2.23
C ILE A 38 5.09 -12.08 2.09
N ILE A 39 4.42 -11.14 1.42
CA ILE A 39 4.78 -9.73 1.39
C ILE A 39 3.77 -8.95 2.23
N ASN A 40 4.24 -8.17 3.21
CA ASN A 40 3.42 -7.21 3.94
C ASN A 40 3.77 -5.79 3.51
N THR A 41 2.79 -5.09 2.95
CA THR A 41 2.90 -3.73 2.42
C THR A 41 2.06 -2.76 3.25
N SER A 42 2.74 -2.01 4.13
CA SER A 42 2.13 -0.96 4.95
C SER A 42 2.34 0.42 4.32
N LEU A 43 2.01 0.54 3.04
CA LEU A 43 2.06 1.77 2.24
C LEU A 43 0.96 1.73 1.17
N GLY A 44 0.71 2.86 0.54
CA GLY A 44 -0.11 2.94 -0.66
C GLY A 44 -0.13 4.36 -1.22
N TYR A 45 -0.30 4.48 -2.53
CA TYR A 45 -0.14 5.73 -3.28
C TYR A 45 -1.45 6.17 -3.93
N SER A 46 -1.73 7.48 -3.85
CA SER A 46 -2.86 8.13 -4.52
C SER A 46 -2.47 9.49 -5.07
N THR A 47 -1.74 10.29 -4.29
CA THR A 47 -1.21 11.59 -4.71
C THR A 47 0.30 11.65 -4.50
N PHE A 48 1.00 12.39 -5.34
CA PHE A 48 2.43 12.60 -5.33
C PHE A 48 2.75 14.10 -5.33
N ASN A 49 4.02 14.45 -5.16
CA ASN A 49 4.46 15.85 -5.15
C ASN A 49 4.30 16.53 -6.52
N ASN A 50 4.42 15.78 -7.61
CA ASN A 50 4.04 16.25 -8.93
C ASN A 50 2.59 15.82 -9.24
N PRO A 51 1.62 16.75 -9.34
CA PRO A 51 0.23 16.42 -9.62
C PRO A 51 0.02 15.64 -10.92
N ASP A 52 0.91 15.78 -11.91
CA ASP A 52 0.85 15.03 -13.18
C ASP A 52 1.11 13.53 -12.98
N GLN A 53 1.60 13.13 -11.82
CA GLN A 53 1.83 11.73 -11.43
C GLN A 53 0.70 11.15 -10.58
N ASN A 54 -0.24 11.99 -10.11
CA ASN A 54 -1.31 11.55 -9.23
C ASN A 54 -2.15 10.46 -9.88
N HIS A 55 -2.56 9.49 -9.06
CA HIS A 55 -3.63 8.58 -9.44
C HIS A 55 -4.96 9.27 -9.26
N THR A 56 -5.88 8.96 -10.17
CA THR A 56 -7.29 9.28 -10.00
C THR A 56 -7.99 8.10 -9.35
N TYR A 57 -9.21 8.31 -8.83
CA TYR A 57 -9.98 7.18 -8.33
C TYR A 57 -10.24 6.16 -9.44
N GLN A 58 -10.35 6.59 -10.71
CA GLN A 58 -10.47 5.72 -11.89
C GLN A 58 -9.31 4.73 -12.04
N ASP A 59 -8.14 5.08 -11.51
CA ASP A 59 -6.96 4.23 -11.53
C ASP A 59 -6.98 3.15 -10.43
N MET A 60 -7.88 3.25 -9.45
CA MET A 60 -8.07 2.24 -8.38
C MET A 60 -8.87 1.03 -8.88
N ASN A 61 -8.44 0.44 -9.98
CA ASN A 61 -9.10 -0.67 -10.69
C ASN A 61 -8.25 -1.96 -10.72
N GLY A 62 -7.09 -1.94 -10.07
CA GLY A 62 -6.10 -3.02 -9.98
C GLY A 62 -5.21 -3.19 -11.21
N ILE A 63 -5.48 -2.47 -12.30
CA ILE A 63 -4.82 -2.63 -13.61
C ILE A 63 -4.31 -1.31 -14.21
N SER A 64 -4.50 -0.16 -13.57
CA SER A 64 -3.91 1.11 -14.01
C SER A 64 -2.52 1.31 -13.41
N ALA A 65 -2.44 1.39 -12.07
CA ALA A 65 -1.21 1.67 -11.34
C ALA A 65 -0.17 0.55 -11.51
N ARG A 66 1.11 0.92 -11.56
CA ARG A 66 2.20 -0.03 -11.84
C ARG A 66 2.40 -0.94 -10.65
N ILE A 67 2.33 -0.39 -9.45
CA ILE A 67 2.42 -1.14 -8.19
C ILE A 67 1.30 -2.18 -8.06
N SER A 68 0.07 -1.88 -8.50
CA SER A 68 -1.07 -2.82 -8.45
C SER A 68 -0.86 -4.01 -9.39
N LYS A 69 -0.36 -3.77 -10.61
CA LYS A 69 0.02 -4.83 -11.55
C LYS A 69 1.12 -5.72 -11.00
N ALA A 70 2.12 -5.15 -10.34
CA ALA A 70 3.20 -5.91 -9.75
C ALA A 70 2.75 -6.72 -8.53
N ALA A 71 1.85 -6.17 -7.72
CA ALA A 71 1.25 -6.90 -6.61
C ALA A 71 0.41 -8.11 -7.11
N GLU A 72 -0.30 -7.94 -8.22
CA GLU A 72 -0.98 -9.03 -8.92
C GLU A 72 0.02 -10.10 -9.41
N MET A 73 1.10 -9.70 -10.10
CA MET A 73 2.13 -10.62 -10.58
C MET A 73 2.84 -11.36 -9.43
N ALA A 74 3.05 -10.70 -8.29
CA ALA A 74 3.59 -11.33 -7.10
C ALA A 74 2.64 -12.43 -6.58
N SER A 75 1.33 -12.17 -6.59
CA SER A 75 0.31 -13.17 -6.24
C SER A 75 0.27 -14.34 -7.22
N ASP A 76 0.35 -14.08 -8.53
CA ASP A 76 0.39 -15.11 -9.57
C ASP A 76 1.61 -16.05 -9.43
N LYS A 77 2.71 -15.56 -8.85
CA LYS A 77 3.89 -16.37 -8.51
C LYS A 77 3.74 -17.21 -7.24
N GLY A 78 2.61 -17.10 -6.54
CA GLY A 78 2.28 -17.88 -5.35
C GLY A 78 2.53 -17.17 -4.02
N MET A 79 2.90 -15.88 -4.04
CA MET A 79 3.08 -15.11 -2.80
C MET A 79 1.76 -14.56 -2.27
N ILE A 80 1.58 -14.56 -0.95
CA ILE A 80 0.48 -13.82 -0.33
C ILE A 80 0.91 -12.38 -0.14
N VAL A 81 0.30 -11.47 -0.90
CA VAL A 81 0.54 -10.03 -0.76
C VAL A 81 -0.54 -9.42 0.13
N VAL A 82 -0.14 -8.92 1.29
CA VAL A 82 -1.01 -8.22 2.25
C VAL A 82 -0.74 -6.72 2.14
N VAL A 83 -1.78 -5.93 1.94
CA VAL A 83 -1.68 -4.49 1.71
C VAL A 83 -2.60 -3.74 2.66
N SER A 84 -2.13 -2.68 3.30
CA SER A 84 -3.01 -1.77 4.05
C SER A 84 -4.00 -1.08 3.11
N ALA A 85 -5.27 -0.93 3.51
CA ALA A 85 -6.28 -0.22 2.73
C ALA A 85 -5.93 1.26 2.50
N GLY A 86 -5.13 1.86 3.39
CA GLY A 86 -4.83 3.29 3.43
C GLY A 86 -5.46 4.00 4.64
N ASN A 87 -4.93 5.19 4.94
CA ASN A 87 -5.35 6.03 6.08
C ASN A 87 -6.12 7.29 5.66
N GLU A 88 -6.68 7.27 4.46
CA GLU A 88 -7.32 8.43 3.83
C GLU A 88 -8.83 8.49 4.06
N GLY A 89 -9.41 7.59 4.86
CA GLY A 89 -10.86 7.46 5.03
C GLY A 89 -11.59 8.69 5.56
N SER A 90 -10.87 9.63 6.19
CA SER A 90 -11.37 10.93 6.66
C SER A 90 -10.94 12.12 5.79
N SER A 91 -10.12 11.90 4.76
CA SER A 91 -9.66 12.94 3.83
C SER A 91 -10.60 13.05 2.61
N ASN A 92 -10.32 14.00 1.72
CA ASN A 92 -11.05 14.13 0.46
C ASN A 92 -10.84 12.93 -0.47
N TRP A 93 -9.70 12.23 -0.37
CA TRP A 93 -9.45 11.02 -1.14
C TRP A 93 -10.40 9.91 -0.71
N ARG A 94 -10.48 9.61 0.60
CA ARG A 94 -11.41 8.62 1.22
C ARG A 94 -11.22 7.16 0.81
N TYR A 95 -10.81 6.91 -0.43
CA TYR A 95 -10.78 5.59 -1.03
C TYR A 95 -9.54 4.80 -0.63
N ILE A 96 -9.54 3.52 -0.99
CA ILE A 96 -8.30 2.73 -1.04
C ILE A 96 -7.29 3.38 -1.99
N SER A 97 -6.00 3.07 -1.81
CA SER A 97 -4.90 3.52 -2.66
C SER A 97 -4.19 2.33 -3.33
N ALA A 98 -3.40 2.57 -4.37
CA ALA A 98 -2.63 1.50 -5.01
C ALA A 98 -1.48 1.05 -4.07
N PRO A 99 -1.25 -0.26 -3.83
CA PRO A 99 -1.80 -1.42 -4.54
C PRO A 99 -2.99 -2.13 -3.86
N ALA A 100 -3.67 -1.51 -2.89
CA ALA A 100 -4.80 -2.13 -2.19
C ALA A 100 -6.00 -2.40 -3.12
N ASP A 101 -6.00 -1.81 -4.32
CA ASP A 101 -6.93 -2.05 -5.39
C ASP A 101 -6.60 -3.29 -6.25
N ALA A 102 -5.46 -3.96 -6.12
CA ALA A 102 -5.14 -5.16 -6.91
C ALA A 102 -6.11 -6.34 -6.66
N HIS A 103 -6.19 -7.28 -7.61
CA HIS A 103 -7.29 -8.27 -7.67
C HIS A 103 -7.06 -9.42 -6.70
N ASN A 104 -5.88 -10.05 -6.76
CA ASN A 104 -5.55 -11.26 -6.03
C ASN A 104 -4.66 -10.98 -4.80
N ILE A 105 -4.83 -9.83 -4.16
CA ILE A 105 -4.14 -9.45 -2.92
C ILE A 105 -5.10 -9.32 -1.75
N LEU A 106 -4.57 -9.32 -0.52
CA LEU A 106 -5.33 -9.12 0.72
C LEU A 106 -5.22 -7.67 1.20
N ALA A 107 -6.19 -6.84 0.85
CA ALA A 107 -6.33 -5.48 1.37
C ALA A 107 -6.96 -5.49 2.77
N VAL A 108 -6.34 -4.82 3.72
CA VAL A 108 -6.72 -4.83 5.14
C VAL A 108 -7.08 -3.43 5.63
N GLY A 109 -8.33 -3.22 6.04
CA GLY A 109 -8.76 -2.00 6.70
C GLY A 109 -8.58 -2.05 8.22
N ALA A 110 -8.76 -0.90 8.88
CA ALA A 110 -8.55 -0.75 10.32
C ALA A 110 -9.87 -0.63 11.12
N VAL A 111 -9.96 -1.38 12.21
CA VAL A 111 -10.96 -1.23 13.27
C VAL A 111 -10.29 -0.92 14.61
N ASN A 112 -11.07 -0.44 15.58
CA ASN A 112 -10.66 -0.39 16.99
C ASN A 112 -10.99 -1.69 17.73
N SER A 113 -10.66 -1.76 19.02
CA SER A 113 -10.91 -2.92 19.89
C SER A 113 -12.39 -3.29 20.03
N ASN A 114 -13.30 -2.34 19.82
CA ASN A 114 -14.74 -2.56 19.80
C ASN A 114 -15.26 -3.01 18.42
N ARG A 115 -14.35 -3.27 17.46
CA ARG A 115 -14.64 -3.66 16.06
C ARG A 115 -15.38 -2.59 15.26
N PHE A 116 -15.38 -1.33 15.71
CA PHE A 116 -15.83 -0.21 14.89
C PHE A 116 -14.71 0.21 13.93
N ARG A 117 -15.07 0.50 12.68
CA ARG A 117 -14.12 1.02 11.68
C ARG A 117 -13.44 2.28 12.21
N ALA A 118 -12.11 2.30 12.15
CA ALA A 118 -11.34 3.49 12.48
C ALA A 118 -11.68 4.61 11.48
N GLY A 119 -11.82 5.86 11.96
CA GLY A 119 -12.21 6.98 11.11
C GLY A 119 -11.27 7.20 9.92
N PHE A 120 -9.97 6.97 10.12
CA PHE A 120 -8.95 7.09 9.09
C PHE A 120 -8.93 5.91 8.10
N SER A 121 -9.54 4.76 8.40
CA SER A 121 -9.46 3.61 7.51
C SER A 121 -10.10 3.94 6.16
N SER A 122 -9.29 3.92 5.10
CA SER A 122 -9.75 4.03 3.73
C SER A 122 -10.82 2.98 3.43
N THR A 123 -11.75 3.34 2.56
CA THR A 123 -12.89 2.49 2.19
C THR A 123 -12.93 2.27 0.69
N GLY A 124 -13.33 1.08 0.25
CA GLY A 124 -13.71 0.90 -1.14
C GLY A 124 -15.11 1.43 -1.46
N PRO A 125 -15.77 0.87 -2.51
CA PRO A 125 -15.24 -0.19 -3.37
C PRO A 125 -13.98 0.28 -4.14
N SER A 126 -13.32 -0.65 -4.82
CA SER A 126 -12.45 -0.26 -5.93
C SER A 126 -13.28 0.41 -7.03
N PHE A 127 -12.64 1.14 -7.94
CA PHE A 127 -13.32 1.84 -9.03
C PHE A 127 -14.14 0.90 -9.93
N ASP A 128 -13.64 -0.31 -10.14
CA ASP A 128 -14.33 -1.37 -10.89
C ASP A 128 -15.33 -2.17 -10.03
N ASN A 129 -15.76 -1.61 -8.90
CA ASN A 129 -16.80 -2.11 -7.99
C ASN A 129 -16.49 -3.42 -7.24
N ARG A 130 -15.22 -3.84 -7.17
CA ARG A 130 -14.86 -4.95 -6.27
C ARG A 130 -14.92 -4.50 -4.81
N VAL A 131 -15.36 -5.41 -3.94
CA VAL A 131 -15.36 -5.20 -2.49
C VAL A 131 -13.92 -5.04 -2.01
N LYS A 132 -13.61 -3.88 -1.44
CA LYS A 132 -12.34 -3.56 -0.80
C LYS A 132 -12.60 -2.65 0.42
N PRO A 133 -11.77 -2.69 1.48
CA PRO A 133 -10.78 -3.74 1.74
C PRO A 133 -11.44 -5.12 1.89
N ASP A 134 -10.68 -6.19 1.64
CA ASP A 134 -11.20 -7.56 1.67
C ASP A 134 -11.53 -8.00 3.10
N VAL A 135 -10.72 -7.54 4.07
CA VAL A 135 -10.88 -7.82 5.50
C VAL A 135 -10.58 -6.59 6.36
N MET A 136 -10.94 -6.67 7.64
CA MET A 136 -10.67 -5.63 8.64
C MET A 136 -9.89 -6.24 9.82
N ALA A 137 -8.88 -5.52 10.33
CA ALA A 137 -8.09 -5.92 11.49
C ALA A 137 -7.97 -4.77 12.51
N ILE A 138 -7.59 -5.07 13.74
CA ILE A 138 -7.35 -4.03 14.75
C ILE A 138 -6.14 -3.20 14.29
N GLY A 139 -6.39 -1.93 13.97
CA GLY A 139 -5.37 -0.97 13.51
C GLY A 139 -5.45 0.38 14.23
N GLN A 140 -6.50 0.62 15.03
CA GLN A 140 -6.59 1.79 15.90
C GLN A 140 -6.32 1.38 17.36
N GLY A 141 -5.31 2.00 17.98
CA GLY A 141 -4.94 1.72 19.36
C GLY A 141 -4.23 0.37 19.55
N THR A 142 -3.45 -0.06 18.55
CA THR A 142 -2.58 -1.24 18.64
C THR A 142 -1.38 -0.95 19.53
N TYR A 143 -0.89 -1.97 20.24
CA TYR A 143 0.41 -1.90 20.90
C TYR A 143 1.53 -2.17 19.89
N LEU A 144 2.62 -1.42 19.97
CA LEU A 144 3.79 -1.59 19.12
C LEU A 144 5.09 -1.64 19.94
N GLN A 145 6.05 -2.46 19.49
CA GLN A 145 7.39 -2.50 20.06
C GLN A 145 8.27 -1.48 19.34
N THR A 146 8.80 -0.53 20.11
CA THR A 146 9.74 0.46 19.58
C THR A 146 11.14 -0.13 19.42
N THR A 147 12.00 0.56 18.68
CA THR A 147 13.43 0.22 18.54
C THR A 147 14.19 0.30 19.88
N ASN A 148 13.62 0.95 20.89
CA ASN A 148 14.16 1.03 22.25
C ASN A 148 13.64 -0.10 23.16
N SER A 149 13.06 -1.16 22.59
CA SER A 149 12.48 -2.30 23.32
C SER A 149 11.37 -1.91 24.31
N GLN A 150 10.62 -0.86 24.01
CA GLN A 150 9.45 -0.44 24.79
C GLN A 150 8.17 -0.84 24.07
N ILE A 151 7.18 -1.31 24.82
CA ILE A 151 5.81 -1.49 24.33
C ILE A 151 5.04 -0.20 24.61
N VAL A 152 4.50 0.41 23.56
CA VAL A 152 3.65 1.62 23.62
C VAL A 152 2.31 1.37 22.98
#